data_AF-A0A3C0G4B0-F1
#
_entry.id   AF-A0A3C0G4B0-F1
#
_cell.length_a   1.000
_cell.length_b   1.000
_cell.length_c   1.000
_cell.angle_alpha   90.00
_cell.angle_beta   90.00
_cell.angle_gamma   90.00
#
_symmetry.space_group_name_H-M   'P 1'
#
loop_
_entity.id
_entity.type
_entity.pdbx_description
1 polymer ?
#
loop_
_entity_poly.entity_id
_entity_poly.type
_entity_poly.pdbx_seq_one_letter_code
_entity_poly.pdbx_strand_id
1 'polypeptide(L)' 'MSIRFGNSCVNCDNLVEGNTCKVHGVKVGNSYTCDSFEMKAALKDETNCVTCVKFESSDCANPQKAAPGMSC' A
#
# COMPACT_ATOMS: atom_id res chain seq x y z
N MET A 1 5.19 15.36 -13.16
CA MET A 1 4.53 15.05 -11.89
C MET A 1 3.16 15.68 -11.90
N SER A 2 2.14 14.84 -12.04
CA SER A 2 0.75 15.27 -12.20
C SER A 2 -0.12 14.47 -11.26
N ILE A 3 -1.11 15.13 -10.67
CA ILE A 3 -2.23 14.40 -10.06
C ILE A 3 -3.10 13.86 -11.18
N ARG A 4 -3.50 12.60 -11.06
CA ARG A 4 -4.29 11.84 -12.04
C ARG A 4 -5.47 11.20 -11.34
N PHE A 5 -6.47 10.77 -12.10
CA PHE A 5 -7.52 9.91 -11.56
C PHE A 5 -6.95 8.52 -11.20
N GLY A 6 -7.32 8.01 -10.01
CA GLY A 6 -6.93 6.71 -9.48
C GLY A 6 -7.32 6.60 -8.00
N ASN A 7 -7.45 5.41 -7.41
CA ASN A 7 -7.99 5.29 -6.04
C ASN A 7 -6.90 5.06 -4.97
N SER A 8 -5.72 5.66 -5.16
CA SER A 8 -4.54 5.35 -4.35
C SER A 8 -4.23 6.39 -3.28
N CYS A 9 -4.59 7.67 -3.48
CA CYS A 9 -4.10 8.75 -2.61
C CYS A 9 -4.57 8.62 -1.15
N VAL A 10 -5.72 7.99 -0.91
CA VAL A 10 -6.24 7.67 0.43
C VAL A 10 -5.28 6.80 1.26
N ASN A 11 -4.51 5.95 0.57
CA ASN A 11 -3.53 5.04 1.18
C ASN A 11 -2.10 5.61 1.13
N CYS A 12 -1.95 6.90 0.79
CA CYS A 12 -0.65 7.53 0.62
C CYS A 12 -0.13 8.13 1.93
N ASP A 13 1.15 7.96 2.21
CA ASP A 13 1.88 8.54 3.33
C ASP A 13 1.98 10.07 3.20
N ASN A 14 1.98 10.55 1.95
CA ASN A 14 1.95 11.97 1.63
C ASN A 14 0.56 12.63 1.79
N LEU A 15 -0.48 11.89 2.19
CA LEU A 15 -1.80 12.46 2.48
C LEU A 15 -1.87 12.91 3.94
N VAL A 16 -2.09 14.20 4.14
CA VAL A 16 -2.25 14.82 5.47
C VAL A 16 -3.71 15.18 5.76
N GLU A 17 -3.98 15.66 6.98
CA GLU A 17 -5.33 16.07 7.40
C GLU A 17 -5.99 17.05 6.42
N GLY A 18 -7.32 16.95 6.33
CA GLY A 18 -8.10 17.74 5.39
C GLY A 18 -7.99 17.26 3.93
N ASN A 19 -7.52 16.04 3.69
CA ASN A 19 -7.30 15.44 2.37
C ASN A 19 -6.36 16.28 1.49
N THR A 20 -5.28 16.78 2.06
CA THR A 20 -4.29 17.57 1.31
C THR A 20 -3.11 16.68 0.95
N CYS A 21 -2.70 16.70 -0.32
CA CYS A 21 -1.47 16.03 -0.74
C CYS A 21 -0.26 16.92 -0.40
N LYS A 22 0.62 16.46 0.48
CA LYS A 22 1.83 17.19 0.91
C LYS A 22 2.77 17.55 -0.25
N VAL A 23 2.84 16.69 -1.27
CA VAL A 23 3.75 16.86 -2.43
C VAL A 23 3.29 18.00 -3.35
N HIS A 24 1.97 18.12 -3.54
CA HIS A 24 1.39 19.06 -4.50
C HIS A 24 0.72 20.27 -3.86
N GLY A 25 0.47 20.25 -2.55
CA GLY A 25 -0.17 21.34 -1.82
C GLY A 25 -1.64 21.55 -2.16
N VAL A 26 -2.31 20.55 -2.76
CA VAL A 26 -3.71 20.63 -3.17
C VAL A 26 -4.58 19.61 -2.46
N LYS A 27 -5.85 19.94 -2.32
CA LYS A 27 -6.87 19.03 -1.81
C LYS A 27 -7.17 17.96 -2.85
N VAL A 28 -7.15 16.70 -2.43
CA VAL A 28 -7.41 15.53 -3.27
C VAL A 28 -8.63 14.79 -2.75
N GLY A 29 -9.49 14.31 -3.64
CA GLY A 29 -10.55 13.37 -3.27
C GLY A 29 -10.05 11.92 -3.23
N ASN A 30 -10.96 10.98 -2.99
CA ASN A 30 -10.66 9.55 -2.93
C ASN A 30 -10.22 8.97 -4.28
N SER A 31 -10.53 9.65 -5.39
CA SER A 31 -10.31 9.19 -6.76
C SER A 31 -9.10 9.83 -7.43
N TYR A 32 -8.09 10.22 -6.64
CA TYR A 32 -6.82 10.71 -7.17
C TYR A 32 -5.62 9.83 -6.82
N THR A 33 -4.56 9.98 -7.62
CA THR A 33 -3.23 9.41 -7.40
C THR A 33 -2.16 10.33 -8.02
N CYS A 34 -0.89 10.11 -7.70
CA CYS A 34 0.23 10.85 -8.26
C CYS A 34 1.48 9.95 -8.34
N ASP A 35 2.49 10.40 -9.09
CA ASP A 35 3.74 9.65 -9.29
C ASP A 35 4.57 9.51 -8.01
N SER A 36 4.32 10.37 -7.03
CA SER A 36 4.93 10.34 -5.70
C SER A 36 4.06 9.56 -4.70
N PHE A 37 3.31 8.56 -5.17
CA PHE A 37 2.56 7.67 -4.31
C PHE A 37 3.52 6.83 -3.47
N GLU A 38 3.46 7.05 -2.16
CA GLU A 38 4.13 6.23 -1.15
C GLU A 38 3.06 5.62 -0.28
N MET A 39 2.98 4.30 -0.20
CA MET A 39 1.97 3.64 0.63
C MET A 39 2.26 3.86 2.12
N LYS A 40 1.22 4.14 2.92
CA LYS A 40 1.31 4.29 4.38
C LYS A 40 1.98 3.08 5.02
N ALA A 41 2.92 3.29 5.93
CA ALA A 41 3.65 2.20 6.59
C ALA A 41 2.70 1.19 7.29
N ALA A 42 1.64 1.67 7.94
CA ALA A 42 0.63 0.81 8.57
C ALA A 42 -0.05 -0.18 7.61
N LEU A 43 -0.10 0.12 6.30
CA LEU A 43 -0.63 -0.80 5.28
C LEU A 43 0.44 -1.74 4.72
N LYS A 44 1.73 -1.44 4.93
CA LYS A 44 2.86 -2.29 4.52
C LYS A 44 3.11 -3.43 5.53
N ASP A 45 2.73 -3.23 6.80
CA ASP A 45 3.01 -4.17 7.89
C ASP A 45 2.04 -5.36 8.01
N GLU A 46 0.84 -5.31 7.42
CA GLU A 46 -0.18 -6.35 7.68
C GLU A 46 0.02 -7.66 6.89
N THR A 47 0.71 -7.63 5.76
CA THR A 47 0.81 -8.81 4.87
C THR A 47 2.26 -9.17 4.59
N ASN A 48 2.95 -9.74 5.58
CA ASN A 48 4.16 -10.51 5.29
C ASN A 48 3.81 -12.00 5.21
N CYS A 49 4.68 -12.76 4.56
CA CYS A 49 4.48 -14.20 4.40
C CYS A 49 4.32 -14.88 5.77
N VAL A 50 4.98 -14.38 6.81
CA VAL A 50 4.86 -14.92 8.17
C VAL A 50 3.46 -14.73 8.77
N THR A 51 2.75 -13.62 8.49
CA THR A 51 1.37 -13.40 8.93
C THR A 51 0.33 -14.01 8.00
N CYS A 52 0.75 -14.60 6.88
CA CYS A 52 -0.13 -15.19 5.89
C CYS A 52 -0.73 -16.50 6.41
N VAL A 53 -2.07 -16.63 6.39
CA VAL A 53 -2.77 -17.86 6.80
C VAL A 53 -2.32 -19.12 6.04
N LYS A 54 -1.74 -18.93 4.85
CA LYS A 54 -1.22 -20.01 3.99
C LYS A 54 0.25 -20.35 4.24
N PHE A 55 0.98 -19.57 5.03
CA PHE A 55 2.37 -19.87 5.34
C PHE A 55 2.47 -21.16 6.15
N GLU A 56 3.35 -22.05 5.70
CA GLU A 56 3.50 -23.43 6.24
C GLU A 56 2.22 -24.27 6.26
N SER A 57 1.13 -23.79 5.65
CA SER A 57 -0.09 -24.58 5.47
C SER A 57 0.15 -25.69 4.44
N SER A 58 -0.44 -26.85 4.68
CA SER A 58 -0.45 -27.99 3.74
C SER A 58 -1.03 -27.64 2.37
N ASP A 59 -1.87 -26.60 2.29
CA ASP A 59 -2.51 -26.12 1.05
C ASP A 59 -1.80 -24.89 0.42
N CYS A 60 -0.56 -24.62 0.81
CA CYS A 60 0.23 -23.57 0.17
C CYS A 60 0.60 -23.97 -1.26
N ALA A 61 0.20 -23.19 -2.26
CA ALA A 61 0.46 -23.49 -3.67
C ALA A 61 1.96 -23.40 -4.05
N ASN A 62 2.78 -22.68 -3.27
CA ASN A 62 4.20 -22.48 -3.53
C ASN A 62 5.02 -22.45 -2.22
N PRO A 63 5.09 -23.56 -1.47
CA PRO A 63 5.67 -23.57 -0.12
C PRO A 63 7.18 -23.26 -0.14
N GLN A 64 7.89 -23.63 -1.23
CA GLN A 64 9.32 -23.38 -1.37
C GLN A 64 9.67 -21.94 -1.76
N LYS A 65 8.69 -21.15 -2.20
CA LYS A 65 8.86 -19.73 -2.56
C LYS A 65 8.37 -18.79 -1.46
N ALA A 66 7.60 -19.31 -0.51
CA ALA A 66 7.11 -18.59 0.64
C ALA A 66 8.27 -18.37 1.62
N ALA A 67 8.71 -17.12 1.80
CA ALA A 67 9.84 -16.79 2.66
C ALA A 67 9.50 -15.63 3.62
N PRO A 68 10.03 -15.64 4.86
CA PRO A 68 9.90 -14.51 5.77
C PRO A 68 10.35 -13.21 5.11
N GLY A 69 9.52 -12.16 5.22
CA GLY A 69 9.79 -10.85 4.60
C GLY A 69 9.30 -10.69 3.16
N MET A 70 8.82 -11.76 2.49
CA MET A 70 8.01 -11.58 1.27
C MET A 70 6.63 -11.07 1.63
N SER A 71 6.04 -10.24 0.77
CA SER A 71 4.64 -9.87 0.89
C SER A 71 3.75 -11.10 0.65
N CYS A 72 2.76 -11.29 1.50
CA CYS A 72 1.57 -12.11 1.19
C CYS A 72 0.61 -11.23 0.36
#